data_AF-A0A534M0G8-F1
#
_entry.id   AF-A0A534M0G8-F1
#
_cell.length_a   1.000
_cell.length_b   1.000
_cell.length_c   1.000
_cell.angle_alpha   90.00
_cell.angle_beta   90.00
_cell.angle_gamma   90.00
#
_symmetry.space_group_name_H-M   'P 1'
#
loop_
_entity.id
_entity.type
_entity.pdbx_description
1 polymer ?
#
loop_
_entity_poly.entity_id
_entity_poly.type
_entity_poly.pdbx_seq_one_letter_code
_entity_poly.pdbx_strand_id
1 'polypeptide(L)'
;MEVYYSLLRDGGPQDKARAVVSSFRPLLIDFSLEEVLDAMDMRVKWPRGRGRISYVDAVGYHLARIRKLQFLTGDPAFKGLPRVTFIRIPRGS
;
A
#
# COMPACT_ATOMS: atom_id res chain seq x y z
N MET A 1 0.94 3.86 -8.42
CA MET A 1 0.99 2.89 -9.53
C MET A 1 -0.31 2.10 -9.64
N GLU A 2 -0.71 1.36 -8.60
CA GLU A 2 -1.90 0.48 -8.65
C GLU A 2 -3.20 1.22 -8.94
N VAL A 3 -3.48 2.33 -8.26
CA VAL A 3 -4.72 3.11 -8.46
C VAL A 3 -4.89 3.56 -9.92
N TYR A 4 -3.84 4.14 -10.52
CA TYR A 4 -3.89 4.58 -11.92
C TYR A 4 -4.13 3.40 -12.87
N TYR A 5 -3.39 2.31 -12.67
CA TYR A 5 -3.50 1.11 -13.49
C TYR A 5 -4.89 0.48 -13.40
N SER A 6 -5.45 0.34 -12.19
CA SER A 6 -6.78 -0.23 -12.00
C SER A 6 -7.86 0.60 -12.69
N LEU A 7 -7.80 1.93 -12.57
CA LEU A 7 -8.77 2.81 -13.24
C LEU A 7 -8.75 2.65 -14.77
N LEU A 8 -7.56 2.50 -15.37
CA LEU A 8 -7.44 2.27 -16.81
C LEU A 8 -7.87 0.86 -17.22
N ARG A 9 -7.44 -0.17 -16.47
CA ARG A 9 -7.77 -1.58 -16.72
C ARG A 9 -9.28 -1.80 -16.73
N ASP A 10 -10.00 -1.10 -15.86
CA ASP A 10 -11.45 -1.21 -15.72
C ASP A 10 -12.20 -0.33 -16.75
N GLY A 11 -11.51 0.18 -17.78
CA GLY A 11 -12.09 0.93 -18.91
C GLY A 11 -12.29 2.42 -18.65
N GLY A 12 -11.71 2.95 -17.57
CA GLY A 12 -11.83 4.36 -17.20
C GLY A 12 -11.12 5.30 -18.20
N PRO A 13 -11.66 6.51 -18.46
CA PRO A 13 -11.00 7.50 -19.30
C PRO A 13 -9.66 7.95 -18.70
N GLN A 14 -8.62 8.03 -19.53
CA GLN A 14 -7.26 8.36 -19.11
C GLN A 14 -7.16 9.69 -18.36
N ASP A 15 -7.83 10.73 -18.84
CA ASP A 15 -7.78 12.06 -18.23
C ASP A 15 -8.43 12.07 -16.84
N LYS A 16 -9.52 11.33 -16.65
CA LYS A 16 -10.15 11.17 -15.34
C LYS A 16 -9.26 10.39 -14.38
N ALA A 17 -8.64 9.30 -14.85
CA ALA A 17 -7.70 8.52 -14.04
C ALA A 17 -6.49 9.37 -13.60
N ARG A 18 -5.97 10.21 -14.50
CA ARG A 18 -4.89 11.16 -14.20
C ARG A 18 -5.33 12.18 -13.17
N ALA A 19 -6.51 12.79 -13.33
CA ALA A 19 -7.04 13.78 -12.39
C ALA A 19 -7.17 13.21 -10.97
N VAL A 20 -7.72 12.00 -10.83
CA VAL A 20 -7.84 11.31 -9.53
C VAL A 20 -6.48 11.06 -8.89
N VAL A 21 -5.50 10.60 -9.65
CA VAL A 21 -4.16 10.34 -9.08
C VAL A 21 -3.44 11.63 -8.75
N SER A 22 -3.58 12.66 -9.58
CA SER A 22 -2.99 13.98 -9.35
C SER A 22 -3.58 14.70 -8.14
N SER A 23 -4.82 14.43 -7.72
CA SER A 23 -5.38 15.02 -6.49
C SER A 23 -4.69 14.53 -5.22
N PHE A 24 -4.01 13.38 -5.25
CA PHE A 24 -3.22 12.89 -4.12
C PHE A 24 -1.84 13.55 -3.99
N ARG A 25 -1.42 14.39 -4.95
CA ARG A 25 -0.09 15.01 -4.97
C ARG A 25 0.34 15.65 -3.64
N PRO A 26 -0.52 16.37 -2.89
CA PRO A 26 -0.14 16.96 -1.60
C PRO A 26 0.13 15.94 -0.49
N LEU A 27 -0.30 14.68 -0.67
CA LEU A 27 -0.21 13.59 0.30
C LEU A 27 0.86 12.55 -0.09
N LEU A 28 1.55 12.76 -1.22
CA LEU A 28 2.56 11.82 -1.67
C LEU A 28 3.75 11.81 -0.72
N ILE A 29 4.18 10.61 -0.39
CA ILE A 29 5.39 10.36 0.38
C ILE A 29 6.45 9.90 -0.61
N ASP A 30 7.49 10.71 -0.76
CA ASP A 30 8.69 10.30 -1.48
C ASP A 30 9.45 9.25 -0.67
N PHE A 31 10.10 8.33 -1.39
CA PHE A 31 10.92 7.30 -0.78
C PHE A 31 12.20 7.04 -1.58
N SER A 32 13.26 6.64 -0.89
CA SER A 32 14.57 6.36 -1.47
C SER A 32 14.71 4.91 -1.92
N LEU A 33 15.76 4.63 -2.70
CA LEU A 33 16.13 3.25 -3.03
C LEU A 33 16.48 2.44 -1.77
N GLU A 34 17.14 3.06 -0.79
CA GLU A 34 17.49 2.40 0.48
C GLU A 34 16.24 1.93 1.22
N GLU A 35 15.20 2.78 1.30
CA GLU A 35 13.93 2.41 1.92
C GLU A 35 13.21 1.27 1.17
N VAL A 36 13.42 1.17 -0.15
CA VAL A 36 12.92 0.02 -0.94
C VAL A 36 13.69 -1.25 -0.57
N LEU A 37 15.02 -1.19 -0.48
CA LEU A 37 15.85 -2.35 -0.09
C LEU A 37 15.50 -2.83 1.32
N ASP A 38 15.36 -1.92 2.28
CA ASP A 38 14.95 -2.24 3.65
C ASP A 38 13.55 -2.88 3.71
N ALA A 39 12.62 -2.40 2.87
CA ALA A 39 11.32 -3.02 2.73
C ALA A 39 11.41 -4.45 2.17
N MET A 40 12.35 -4.73 1.26
CA MET A 40 12.58 -6.08 0.73
C MET A 40 13.17 -7.01 1.79
N ASP A 41 14.12 -6.53 2.58
CA ASP A 41 14.67 -7.28 3.71
C ASP A 41 13.59 -7.61 4.75
N MET A 42 12.71 -6.65 5.06
CA MET A 42 11.54 -6.89 5.90
C MET A 42 10.62 -7.95 5.29
N ARG A 43 10.38 -7.90 3.98
CA ARG A 43 9.51 -8.86 3.27
C ARG A 43 10.06 -10.28 3.29
N VAL A 44 11.38 -10.47 3.16
CA VAL A 44 12.01 -11.80 3.29
C VAL A 44 11.81 -12.37 4.69
N LYS A 45 11.83 -11.50 5.71
CA LYS A 45 11.61 -11.85 7.12
C LYS A 45 10.12 -11.89 7.52
N TRP A 46 9.20 -11.79 6.55
CA TRP A 46 7.76 -11.75 6.83
C TRP A 46 7.31 -13.02 7.58
N PRO A 47 6.49 -12.91 8.64
CA PRO A 47 6.16 -14.05 9.49
C PRO A 47 5.56 -15.23 8.73
N ARG A 48 6.18 -16.41 8.88
CA ARG A 48 5.63 -17.68 8.39
C ARG A 48 4.33 -17.97 9.14
N GLY A 49 3.22 -18.06 8.42
CA GLY A 49 1.87 -18.18 8.99
C GLY A 49 0.95 -16.97 8.74
N ARG A 50 1.49 -15.85 8.25
CA ARG A 50 0.71 -14.76 7.68
C ARG A 50 0.56 -14.92 6.17
N GLY A 51 -0.45 -14.28 5.59
CA GLY A 51 -0.59 -14.17 4.13
C GLY A 51 0.65 -13.53 3.51
N ARG A 52 1.00 -13.96 2.30
CA ARG A 52 2.08 -13.33 1.52
C ARG A 52 1.65 -11.92 1.14
N ILE A 53 2.58 -10.97 1.23
CA ILE A 53 2.35 -9.58 0.86
C ILE A 53 3.03 -9.26 -0.48
N SER A 54 2.44 -8.33 -1.22
CA SER A 54 3.03 -7.85 -2.47
C SER A 54 4.28 -7.00 -2.20
N TYR A 55 4.99 -6.60 -3.27
CA TYR A 55 6.09 -5.66 -3.17
C TYR A 55 5.62 -4.27 -2.71
N VAL A 56 4.49 -3.80 -3.25
CA VAL A 56 3.92 -2.49 -2.91
C VAL A 56 3.45 -2.48 -1.46
N ASP A 57 2.85 -3.57 -0.99
CA ASP A 57 2.44 -3.70 0.41
C ASP A 57 3.64 -3.65 1.36
N ALA A 58 4.74 -4.33 1.01
CA ALA A 58 5.96 -4.32 1.80
C ALA A 58 6.55 -2.92 1.90
N VAL A 59 6.65 -2.20 0.77
CA VAL A 59 7.13 -0.81 0.74
C VAL A 59 6.19 0.08 1.57
N GLY A 60 4.89 0.04 1.30
CA GLY A 60 3.90 0.87 2.00
C GLY A 60 3.93 0.68 3.52
N TYR A 61 3.95 -0.57 3.99
CA TYR A 61 3.99 -0.85 5.41
C TYR A 61 5.34 -0.48 6.05
N HIS A 62 6.46 -0.75 5.35
CA HIS A 62 7.78 -0.34 5.83
C HIS A 62 7.87 1.18 6.00
N LEU A 63 7.49 1.95 4.97
CA LEU A 63 7.49 3.42 5.00
C LEU A 63 6.61 3.97 6.13
N ALA A 64 5.41 3.39 6.32
CA ALA A 64 4.50 3.78 7.39
C ALA A 64 5.15 3.56 8.78
N ARG A 65 5.84 2.44 8.99
CA ARG A 65 6.52 2.15 10.27
C ARG A 65 7.64 3.16 10.57
N ILE A 66 8.54 3.40 9.61
CA ILE A 66 9.71 4.27 9.83
C ILE A 66 9.29 5.75 9.96
N ARG A 67 8.21 6.16 9.27
CA ARG A 67 7.61 7.50 9.40
C ARG A 67 6.65 7.63 10.58
N LYS A 68 6.47 6.58 11.39
CA LYS A 68 5.55 6.54 12.54
C LYS A 68 4.08 6.83 12.19
N LEU A 69 3.67 6.55 10.96
CA LEU A 69 2.30 6.69 10.47
C LEU A 69 1.46 5.44 10.77
N GLN A 70 0.14 5.56 10.68
CA GLN A 70 -0.77 4.41 10.67
C GLN A 70 -0.86 3.85 9.24
N PHE A 71 -0.73 2.53 9.10
CA PHE A 71 -0.95 1.81 7.87
C PHE A 71 -2.40 1.31 7.82
N LEU A 72 -3.23 2.01 7.05
CA LEU A 72 -4.64 1.68 6.86
C LEU A 72 -4.77 0.61 5.78
N THR A 73 -5.36 -0.55 6.10
CA THR A 73 -5.57 -1.61 5.12
C THR A 73 -6.74 -2.52 5.49
N GLY A 74 -7.35 -3.15 4.50
CA GLY A 74 -8.31 -4.23 4.67
C GLY A 74 -7.72 -5.64 4.48
N ASP A 75 -6.41 -5.77 4.25
CA ASP A 75 -5.75 -7.06 4.05
C ASP A 75 -5.50 -7.78 5.40
N PRO A 76 -6.07 -8.99 5.61
CA PRO A 76 -5.84 -9.78 6.82
C PRO A 76 -4.38 -10.11 7.11
N ALA A 77 -3.49 -10.14 6.11
CA ALA A 77 -2.06 -10.40 6.30
C ALA A 77 -1.42 -9.40 7.28
N PHE A 78 -1.97 -8.18 7.36
CA PHE A 78 -1.48 -7.09 8.21
C PHE A 78 -2.17 -7.02 9.57
N LYS A 79 -3.27 -7.76 9.79
CA LYS A 79 -4.09 -7.63 11.00
C LYS A 79 -3.25 -7.89 12.27
N GLY A 80 -3.36 -6.98 13.24
CA GLY A 80 -2.65 -7.06 14.52
C GLY A 80 -1.16 -6.74 14.46
N LEU A 81 -0.64 -6.24 13.33
CA LEU A 81 0.73 -5.73 13.28
C LEU A 81 0.83 -4.31 13.87
N PRO A 82 2.03 -3.91 14.35
CA PRO A 82 2.26 -2.57 14.86
C PRO A 82 1.86 -1.48 13.86
N ARG A 83 1.16 -0.45 14.34
CA ARG A 83 0.72 0.71 13.54
C ARG A 83 -0.18 0.33 12.36
N VAL A 84 -0.86 -0.81 12.41
CA VAL A 84 -1.89 -1.15 11.41
C VAL A 84 -3.26 -0.79 11.93
N THR A 85 -3.96 0.04 11.16
CA THR A 85 -5.41 0.24 11.32
C THR A 85 -6.12 -0.67 10.32
N PHE A 86 -6.73 -1.74 10.82
CA PHE A 86 -7.43 -2.71 9.97
C PHE A 86 -8.90 -2.29 9.79
N ILE A 87 -9.35 -2.18 8.54
CA ILE A 87 -10.76 -1.91 8.21
C ILE A 87 -11.38 -3.06 7.44
N ARG A 88 -12.63 -3.42 7.78
CA ARG A 88 -13.40 -4.38 6.99
C ARG A 88 -14.08 -3.62 5.86
N ILE A 89 -13.61 -3.82 4.63
CA ILE A 89 -14.27 -3.28 3.44
C ILE A 89 -15.46 -4.20 3.12
N PRO A 90 -16.71 -3.72 3.21
CA PRO A 90 -17.86 -4.48 2.74
C PRO A 90 -17.67 -4.76 1.26
N ARG A 91 -17.73 -6.03 0.84
CA ARG A 91 -17.86 -6.32 -0.58
C ARG A 91 -19.30 -5.96 -0.94
N GLY A 92 -19.48 -5.05 -1.90
CA GLY A 92 -20.79 -4.77 -2.46
C GLY A 92 -21.40 -6.08 -2.94
N SER A 93 -22.60 -6.38 -2.44
CA SER A 93 -23.48 -7.44 -2.89
C SER A 93 -24.03 -7.16 -4.28
#